data_AF-A0A955XBX5-F1
#
_entry.id   AF-A0A955XBX5-F1
#
_cell.length_a   1.000
_cell.length_b   1.000
_cell.length_c   1.000
_cell.angle_alpha   90.00
_cell.angle_beta   90.00
_cell.angle_gamma   90.00
#
_symmetry.space_group_name_H-M   'P 1'
#
loop_
_entity.id
_entity.type
_entity.pdbx_description
1 polymer ?
#
loop_
_entity_poly.entity_id
_entity_poly.type
_entity_poly.pdbx_seq_one_letter_code
_entity_poly.pdbx_strand_id
1 'polypeptide(L)'
;MVKVDLRSDVARTRRFIERRVRRYPKYVNIGPGADEDPIAQIVLGYYVADAAYISLIFDTRPDADSDGAWTLFLQDETVLMFPKWVAAGDALCDGKAVELTTLRGAKKVLVGDEGCDELVALIGKMLADLM
;
A
#
# COMPACT_ATOMS: atom_id res chain seq x y z
N MET A 1 -16.07 -10.74 -14.04
CA MET A 1 -14.80 -11.30 -13.53
C MET A 1 -13.83 -10.15 -13.33
N VAL A 2 -13.38 -9.93 -12.09
CA VAL A 2 -12.47 -8.83 -11.73
C VAL A 2 -11.05 -9.19 -12.15
N LYS A 3 -10.27 -8.19 -12.57
CA LYS A 3 -8.88 -8.36 -13.00
C LYS A 3 -7.96 -7.42 -12.24
N VAL A 4 -6.91 -7.96 -11.64
CA VAL A 4 -5.86 -7.23 -10.92
C VAL A 4 -4.53 -7.45 -11.63
N ASP A 5 -3.76 -6.38 -11.86
CA ASP A 5 -2.42 -6.46 -12.46
C ASP A 5 -1.40 -5.74 -11.57
N LEU A 6 -0.67 -6.54 -10.80
CA LEU A 6 0.30 -6.05 -9.83
C LEU A 6 1.46 -5.29 -10.48
N ARG A 7 1.72 -5.46 -11.79
CA ARG A 7 2.74 -4.69 -12.51
C ARG A 7 2.33 -3.24 -12.68
N SER A 8 1.04 -3.00 -12.91
CA SER A 8 0.50 -1.65 -13.01
C SER A 8 0.43 -0.99 -11.63
N ASP A 9 0.09 -1.78 -10.61
CA ASP A 9 -0.02 -1.30 -9.24
C ASP A 9 1.35 -0.95 -8.66
N VAL A 10 2.36 -1.82 -8.79
CA VAL A 10 3.73 -1.54 -8.33
C VAL A 10 4.32 -0.29 -9.01
N ALA A 11 4.04 -0.08 -10.30
CA ALA A 11 4.50 1.11 -11.01
C ALA A 11 3.82 2.39 -10.49
N ARG A 12 2.54 2.30 -10.10
CA ARG A 12 1.80 3.41 -9.49
C ARG A 12 2.31 3.70 -8.08
N THR A 13 2.56 2.67 -7.29
CA THR A 13 3.16 2.77 -5.95
C THR A 13 4.54 3.41 -6.00
N ARG A 14 5.42 2.96 -6.91
CA ARG A 14 6.76 3.55 -7.09
C ARG A 14 6.68 5.05 -7.39
N ARG A 15 5.81 5.45 -8.33
CA ARG A 15 5.62 6.88 -8.66
C ARG A 15 5.08 7.70 -7.49
N PHE A 16 4.27 7.10 -6.63
CA PHE A 16 3.76 7.73 -5.42
C PHE A 16 4.88 7.94 -4.40
N ILE A 17 5.67 6.89 -4.12
CA ILE A 17 6.83 6.95 -3.23
C ILE A 17 7.82 8.02 -3.71
N GLU A 18 8.25 7.94 -4.98
CA GLU A 18 9.19 8.90 -5.58
C GLU A 18 8.69 10.35 -5.50
N ARG A 19 7.38 10.56 -5.69
CA ARG A 19 6.78 11.89 -5.60
C ARG A 19 6.82 12.41 -4.18
N ARG A 20 6.51 11.57 -3.18
CA ARG A 20 6.51 11.97 -1.76
C ARG A 20 7.93 12.28 -1.29
N VAL A 21 8.88 11.39 -1.58
CA VAL A 21 10.31 11.58 -1.26
C VAL A 21 10.84 12.87 -1.88
N ARG A 22 10.57 13.11 -3.18
CA ARG A 22 11.05 14.34 -3.86
C ARG A 22 10.44 15.62 -3.29
N ARG A 23 9.21 15.57 -2.79
CA ARG A 23 8.50 16.74 -2.25
C ARG A 23 8.85 17.03 -0.79
N TYR A 24 9.38 16.06 -0.07
CA TYR A 24 9.65 16.17 1.36
C TYR A 24 10.42 17.45 1.77
N PRO A 25 11.51 17.88 1.08
CA PRO A 25 12.25 19.09 1.48
C PRO A 25 11.48 20.41 1.39
N LYS A 26 10.26 20.41 0.83
CA LYS A 26 9.41 21.60 0.62
C LYS A 26 8.06 21.49 1.33
N TYR A 27 7.88 20.48 2.18
CA TYR A 27 6.59 20.05 2.67
C TYR A 27 6.60 19.99 4.20
N VAL A 28 5.45 20.32 4.79
CA VAL A 28 5.15 20.13 6.21
C VAL A 28 4.99 18.63 6.46
N ASN A 29 5.74 18.05 7.39
CA ASN A 29 5.70 16.62 7.67
C ASN A 29 4.30 16.19 8.13
N ILE A 30 3.58 15.49 7.26
CA ILE A 30 2.35 14.78 7.65
C ILE A 30 2.74 13.38 8.10
N GLY A 31 3.27 13.33 9.32
CA GLY A 31 3.74 12.16 10.03
C GLY A 31 4.10 12.51 11.47
N PRO A 32 4.45 11.52 12.31
CA PRO A 32 4.88 11.78 13.68
C PRO A 32 6.20 12.58 13.72
N GLY A 33 6.34 13.42 14.74
CA GLY A 33 7.53 14.25 14.97
C GLY A 33 7.44 15.66 14.38
N ALA A 34 8.51 16.44 14.50
CA ALA A 34 8.59 17.81 14.00
C ALA A 34 9.05 17.87 12.53
N ASP A 35 8.72 18.96 11.83
CA ASP A 35 9.06 19.15 10.41
C ASP A 35 10.56 19.30 10.16
N GLU A 36 11.25 19.92 11.11
CA GLU A 36 12.68 20.24 11.06
C GLU A 36 13.60 19.06 11.40
N ASP A 37 13.05 18.02 12.02
CA ASP A 37 13.81 16.85 12.45
C ASP A 37 14.12 15.91 11.27
N PRO A 38 15.28 15.23 11.26
CA PRO A 38 15.58 14.25 10.24
C PRO A 38 14.60 13.05 10.29
N ILE A 39 14.32 12.46 9.13
CA ILE A 39 13.54 11.22 9.05
C ILE A 39 14.29 10.10 9.80
N ALA A 40 13.71 9.59 10.87
CA ALA A 40 14.21 8.47 11.64
C ALA A 40 13.66 7.12 11.13
N GLN A 41 12.41 7.11 10.64
CA GLN A 41 11.76 5.92 10.11
C GLN A 41 10.86 6.25 8.91
N ILE A 42 10.79 5.32 7.96
CA ILE A 42 9.84 5.34 6.85
C ILE A 42 8.88 4.16 7.03
N VAL A 43 7.59 4.44 7.09
CA VAL A 43 6.55 3.41 7.20
C VAL A 43 5.79 3.31 5.88
N LEU A 44 5.81 2.13 5.26
CA LEU A 44 4.96 1.78 4.13
C LEU A 44 3.82 0.88 4.63
N GLY A 45 2.67 1.49 4.95
CA GLY A 45 1.49 0.78 5.41
C GLY A 45 0.60 0.34 4.24
N TYR A 46 -0.21 -0.70 4.42
CA TYR A 46 -1.23 -1.07 3.44
C TYR A 46 -2.43 -1.74 4.11
N TYR A 47 -3.58 -1.66 3.44
CA TYR A 47 -4.81 -2.35 3.83
C TYR A 47 -5.55 -2.76 2.55
N VAL A 48 -6.10 -3.98 2.48
CA VAL A 48 -6.65 -4.54 1.24
C VAL A 48 -8.17 -4.67 1.25
N ALA A 49 -8.79 -4.99 2.38
CA ALA A 49 -10.20 -5.37 2.45
C ALA A 49 -11.18 -4.21 2.15
N ASP A 50 -11.33 -3.21 3.02
CA ASP A 50 -12.43 -2.23 2.89
C ASP A 50 -12.07 -0.93 2.16
N ALA A 51 -10.84 -0.45 2.31
CA ALA A 51 -10.41 0.84 1.73
C ALA A 51 -9.38 0.67 0.61
N ALA A 52 -8.71 -0.48 0.54
CA ALA A 52 -7.63 -0.79 -0.40
C ALA A 52 -6.66 0.36 -0.62
N TYR A 53 -5.72 0.55 0.29
CA TYR A 53 -4.75 1.63 0.16
C TYR A 53 -3.34 1.18 0.50
N ILE A 54 -2.41 2.00 0.05
CA ILE A 54 -1.04 2.06 0.55
C ILE A 54 -0.85 3.43 1.19
N SER A 55 -0.16 3.50 2.31
CA SER A 55 0.30 4.75 2.90
C SER A 55 1.82 4.80 2.95
N LEU A 56 2.38 6.00 2.82
CA LEU A 56 3.80 6.24 3.05
C LEU A 56 3.90 7.37 4.07
N ILE A 57 4.46 7.07 5.24
CA ILE A 57 4.61 8.03 6.35
C ILE A 57 6.09 8.17 6.68
N PHE A 58 6.51 9.40 6.95
CA PHE A 58 7.84 9.71 7.45
C PHE A 58 7.70 10.04 8.94
N ASP A 59 8.42 9.32 9.78
CA ASP A 59 8.47 9.56 11.21
C ASP A 59 9.80 10.26 11.52
N THR A 60 9.71 11.45 12.08
CA THR A 60 10.86 12.29 12.44
C THR A 60 11.13 12.30 13.94
N ARG A 61 10.36 11.52 14.73
CA ARG A 61 10.64 11.36 16.15
C ARG A 61 12.02 10.74 16.33
N PRO A 62 12.89 11.30 17.20
CA PRO A 62 14.22 10.73 17.46
C PRO A 62 14.19 9.28 17.97
N ASP A 63 13.09 8.88 18.60
CA ASP A 63 12.82 7.56 19.16
C ASP A 63 11.76 6.77 18.35
N ALA A 64 11.63 7.06 17.05
CA ALA A 64 10.67 6.38 16.17
C ALA A 64 10.75 4.85 16.30
N ASP A 65 9.59 4.22 16.51
CA ASP A 65 9.41 2.78 16.60
C ASP A 65 8.08 2.37 15.93
N SER A 66 7.88 1.08 15.73
CA SER A 66 6.66 0.49 15.17
C SER A 66 5.51 0.46 16.20
N ASP A 67 5.12 1.63 16.69
CA ASP A 67 4.10 1.82 17.74
C ASP A 67 2.67 2.05 17.20
N GLY A 68 2.52 2.12 15.87
CA GLY A 68 1.24 2.35 15.22
C GLY A 68 0.79 3.81 15.14
N ALA A 69 1.55 4.77 15.68
CA ALA A 69 1.19 6.19 15.67
C ALA A 69 1.03 6.75 14.25
N TRP A 70 1.73 6.17 13.27
CA TRP A 70 1.62 6.51 11.85
C TRP A 70 0.18 6.44 11.31
N THR A 71 -0.69 5.62 11.90
CA THR A 71 -2.10 5.47 11.49
C THR A 71 -2.93 6.74 11.68
N LEU A 72 -2.52 7.62 12.61
CA LEU A 72 -3.17 8.91 12.84
C LEU A 72 -2.91 9.94 11.71
N PHE A 73 -1.95 9.64 10.83
CA PHE A 73 -1.50 10.53 9.76
C PHE A 73 -1.96 10.07 8.38
N LEU A 74 -2.94 9.17 8.31
CA LEU A 74 -3.57 8.72 7.07
C LEU A 74 -4.46 9.82 6.47
N GLN A 75 -3.86 10.62 5.58
CA GLN A 75 -4.48 11.72 4.84
C GLN A 75 -4.24 11.59 3.33
N ASP A 76 -4.97 12.33 2.50
CA ASP A 76 -4.93 12.25 1.02
C ASP A 76 -3.52 12.32 0.44
N GLU A 77 -2.63 13.15 0.98
CA GLU A 77 -1.24 13.28 0.52
C GLU A 77 -0.38 12.05 0.87
N THR A 78 -0.79 11.31 1.89
CA THR A 78 -0.10 10.14 2.46
C THR A 78 -0.63 8.81 2.03
N VAL A 79 -1.78 8.80 1.35
CA VAL A 79 -2.52 7.61 0.98
C VAL A 79 -2.63 7.51 -0.54
N LEU A 80 -2.43 6.31 -1.07
CA LEU A 80 -2.69 5.95 -2.45
C LEU A 80 -3.75 4.85 -2.51
N MET A 81 -4.90 5.16 -3.09
CA MET A 81 -6.04 4.25 -3.19
C MET A 81 -5.94 3.28 -4.39
N PHE A 82 -6.34 2.04 -4.16
CA PHE A 82 -6.47 0.95 -5.12
C PHE A 82 -7.88 0.34 -5.11
N PRO A 83 -8.91 1.03 -5.61
CA PRO A 83 -10.31 0.54 -5.59
C PRO A 83 -10.49 -0.84 -6.23
N LYS A 84 -9.60 -1.25 -7.14
CA LYS A 84 -9.62 -2.58 -7.75
C LYS A 84 -9.32 -3.71 -6.78
N TRP A 85 -8.59 -3.45 -5.69
CA TRP A 85 -8.32 -4.48 -4.67
C TRP A 85 -9.56 -4.69 -3.80
N VAL A 86 -10.30 -3.64 -3.43
CA VAL A 86 -11.63 -3.79 -2.77
C VAL A 86 -12.54 -4.64 -3.64
N ALA A 87 -12.70 -4.27 -4.92
CA ALA A 87 -13.56 -5.00 -5.84
C ALA A 87 -13.12 -6.47 -6.03
N ALA A 88 -11.82 -6.77 -5.91
CA ALA A 88 -11.31 -8.14 -5.94
C ALA A 88 -11.61 -8.89 -4.65
N GLY A 89 -11.42 -8.26 -3.48
CA GLY A 89 -11.81 -8.81 -2.18
C GLY A 89 -13.30 -9.12 -2.11
N ASP A 90 -14.16 -8.14 -2.45
CA ASP A 90 -15.62 -8.32 -2.51
C ASP A 90 -16.01 -9.47 -3.43
N ALA A 91 -15.38 -9.55 -4.62
CA ALA A 91 -15.65 -10.65 -5.54
C ALA A 91 -15.29 -12.01 -4.94
N LEU A 92 -14.16 -12.12 -4.23
CA LEU A 92 -13.72 -13.35 -3.60
C LEU A 92 -14.62 -13.74 -2.42
N CYS A 93 -15.02 -12.78 -1.57
CA CYS A 93 -16.00 -12.98 -0.50
C CYS A 93 -17.37 -13.43 -1.04
N ASP A 94 -17.78 -12.95 -2.22
CA ASP A 94 -18.97 -13.39 -2.94
C ASP A 94 -18.82 -14.79 -3.61
N GLY A 95 -17.68 -15.46 -3.42
CA GLY A 95 -17.36 -16.75 -4.06
C GLY A 95 -17.06 -16.66 -5.56
N LYS A 96 -16.82 -15.46 -6.10
CA LYS A 96 -16.47 -15.24 -7.51
C LYS A 96 -14.96 -15.34 -7.71
N ALA A 97 -14.57 -15.66 -8.94
CA ALA A 97 -13.17 -15.73 -9.33
C ALA A 97 -12.58 -14.36 -9.70
N VAL A 98 -11.29 -14.18 -9.37
CA VAL A 98 -10.47 -13.02 -9.74
C VAL A 98 -9.27 -13.48 -10.58
N GLU A 99 -9.03 -12.83 -11.73
CA GLU A 99 -7.80 -13.03 -12.50
C GLU A 99 -6.73 -12.05 -12.00
N LEU A 100 -5.64 -12.57 -11.43
CA LEU A 100 -4.52 -11.79 -10.96
C LEU A 100 -3.29 -12.00 -11.85
N THR A 101 -2.69 -10.90 -12.31
CA THR A 101 -1.38 -10.91 -12.95
C THR A 101 -0.34 -10.50 -11.91
N THR A 102 0.57 -11.42 -11.59
CA THR A 102 1.67 -11.20 -10.65
C THR A 102 2.68 -10.20 -11.19
N LEU A 103 3.56 -9.71 -10.31
CA LEU A 103 4.71 -8.86 -10.65
C LEU A 103 5.57 -9.41 -11.80
N ARG A 104 5.71 -10.74 -11.89
CA ARG A 104 6.48 -11.43 -12.94
C ARG A 104 5.66 -11.71 -14.21
N GLY A 105 4.42 -11.22 -14.29
CA GLY A 105 3.52 -11.43 -15.43
C GLY A 105 2.82 -12.78 -15.44
N ALA A 106 3.08 -13.68 -14.48
CA ALA A 106 2.34 -14.93 -14.36
C ALA A 106 0.89 -14.64 -13.96
N LYS A 107 -0.05 -15.34 -14.59
CA LYS A 107 -1.49 -15.23 -14.32
C LYS A 107 -1.92 -16.27 -13.29
N LYS A 108 -2.79 -15.88 -12.37
CA LYS A 108 -3.44 -16.72 -11.38
C LYS A 108 -4.94 -16.48 -11.39
N VAL A 109 -5.70 -17.51 -11.01
CA VAL A 109 -7.14 -17.39 -10.74
C VAL A 109 -7.32 -17.64 -9.25
N LEU A 110 -7.82 -16.63 -8.55
CA LEU A 110 -8.10 -16.68 -7.11
C LEU A 110 -9.60 -16.91 -6.92
N VAL A 111 -9.98 -17.72 -5.94
CA VAL A 111 -11.38 -18.08 -5.66
C VAL A 111 -11.59 -18.21 -4.16
N GLY A 112 -12.70 -17.67 -3.64
CA GLY A 112 -13.10 -17.82 -2.24
C GLY A 112 -12.11 -17.20 -1.25
N ASP A 113 -12.24 -17.60 0.02
CA ASP A 113 -11.47 -17.04 1.15
C ASP A 113 -9.96 -17.28 1.02
N GLU A 114 -9.54 -18.46 0.55
CA GLU A 114 -8.12 -18.73 0.26
C GLU A 114 -7.55 -17.76 -0.80
N GLY A 115 -8.39 -17.36 -1.76
CA GLY A 115 -8.05 -16.36 -2.75
C GLY A 115 -7.90 -14.96 -2.16
N CYS A 116 -8.64 -14.61 -1.10
CA CYS A 116 -8.47 -13.35 -0.36
C CYS A 116 -7.11 -13.31 0.33
N ASP A 117 -6.76 -14.38 1.06
CA ASP A 117 -5.47 -14.47 1.75
C ASP A 117 -4.30 -14.43 0.76
N GLU A 118 -4.42 -15.13 -0.37
CA GLU A 118 -3.41 -15.10 -1.43
C GLU A 118 -3.29 -13.71 -2.08
N LEU A 119 -4.40 -13.01 -2.32
CA LEU A 119 -4.39 -11.63 -2.83
C LEU A 119 -3.62 -10.71 -1.89
N VAL A 120 -3.92 -10.76 -0.58
CA VAL A 120 -3.25 -9.96 0.45
C VAL A 120 -1.75 -10.27 0.50
N ALA A 121 -1.38 -11.56 0.49
CA ALA A 121 0.01 -11.98 0.53
C ALA A 121 0.80 -11.53 -0.70
N LEU A 122 0.20 -11.59 -1.89
CA LEU A 122 0.85 -11.17 -3.14
C LEU A 122 1.02 -9.65 -3.21
N ILE A 123 0.06 -8.88 -2.70
CA ILE A 123 0.19 -7.43 -2.54
C ILE A 123 1.30 -7.11 -1.54
N GLY A 124 1.29 -7.73 -0.36
CA GLY A 124 2.33 -7.52 0.66
C GLY A 124 3.73 -7.83 0.12
N LYS A 125 3.88 -8.93 -0.63
CA LYS A 125 5.15 -9.27 -1.30
C LYS A 125 5.56 -8.23 -2.33
N MET A 126 4.64 -7.73 -3.14
CA MET A 126 4.92 -6.67 -4.12
C MET A 126 5.45 -5.40 -3.44
N LEU A 127 4.92 -5.05 -2.27
CA LEU A 127 5.36 -3.88 -1.50
C LEU A 127 6.71 -4.12 -0.83
N ALA A 128 6.95 -5.32 -0.30
CA ALA A 128 8.24 -5.70 0.26
C ALA A 128 9.36 -5.61 -0.79
N ASP A 129 9.11 -6.03 -2.04
CA ASP A 129 10.09 -5.94 -3.14
C ASP A 129 10.40 -4.48 -3.59
N LEU A 130 9.66 -3.48 -3.09
CA LEU A 130 9.91 -2.06 -3.37
C LEU A 130 10.82 -1.36 -2.36
N MET A 131 11.03 -1.97 -1.19
CA MET A 131 11.85 -1.47 -0.09
C MET A 131 13.23 -2.12 -0.10
#